data_AF-W2CHW3-F1
#
_entry.id   AF-W2CHW3-F1
#
_cell.length_a   1.000
_cell.length_b   1.000
_cell.length_c   1.000
_cell.angle_alpha   90.00
_cell.angle_beta   90.00
_cell.angle_gamma   90.00
#
_symmetry.space_group_name_H-M   'P 1'
#
loop_
_entity.id
_entity.type
_entity.pdbx_description
1 polymer ?
#
loop_
_entity_poly.entity_id
_entity_poly.type
_entity_poly.pdbx_seq_one_letter_code
_entity_poly.pdbx_strand_id
1 'polypeptide(L)'
;ASLVDTPQKSNGTNTIEVADDREDNRSEAEKEAEEDYQKQVVRQRKGTDEEARWVYKQKRYHYGYKKHCLTNVQGIVQKVITTAANRSDTKEFIPLLRGANIPQGTAVLA
;
A
#
# COMPACT_ATOMS: atom_id res chain seq x y z
N ALA A 1 -4.98 6.09 -5.27
CA ALA A 1 -5.39 4.72 -4.89
C ALA A 1 -6.56 4.73 -3.90
N SER A 2 -7.24 3.61 -3.70
CA SER A 2 -8.18 3.42 -2.58
C SER A 2 -7.54 2.57 -1.46
N LEU A 3 -7.66 3.04 -0.22
CA LEU A 3 -7.15 2.36 0.97
C LEU A 3 -8.20 1.37 1.49
N VAL A 4 -7.77 0.16 1.85
CA VAL A 4 -8.62 -0.91 2.35
C VAL A 4 -7.97 -1.50 3.60
N ASP A 5 -8.66 -1.38 4.74
CA ASP A 5 -8.24 -2.01 5.98
C ASP A 5 -8.51 -3.51 5.93
N THR A 6 -7.57 -4.31 6.43
CA THR A 6 -7.78 -5.74 6.58
C THR A 6 -8.44 -6.08 7.92
N PRO A 7 -9.35 -7.08 7.96
CA PRO A 7 -9.81 -7.66 9.22
C PRO A 7 -8.70 -8.44 9.96
N GLN A 8 -7.66 -8.89 9.26
CA GLN A 8 -6.58 -9.75 9.77
C GLN A 8 -5.41 -8.93 10.35
N LYS A 9 -5.72 -8.01 11.26
CA LYS A 9 -4.71 -7.20 11.96
C LYS A 9 -4.33 -7.81 13.30
N SER A 10 -3.08 -7.65 13.71
CA SER A 10 -2.67 -8.02 15.06
C SER A 10 -3.11 -6.96 16.08
N ASN A 11 -3.64 -7.41 17.23
CA ASN A 11 -3.98 -6.51 18.35
C ASN A 11 -2.80 -6.39 19.32
N GLY A 12 -2.00 -5.33 19.20
CA GLY A 12 -0.87 -5.08 20.10
C GLY A 12 -0.56 -3.59 20.22
N THR A 13 -0.10 -3.18 21.40
CA THR A 13 0.44 -1.84 21.68
C THR A 13 1.95 -1.87 21.45
N ASN A 14 2.40 -1.62 20.23
CA ASN A 14 3.80 -1.29 19.97
C ASN A 14 3.87 0.03 19.23
N THR A 15 4.90 0.81 19.54
CA THR A 15 5.16 2.13 18.96
C THR A 15 6.21 1.96 17.88
N ILE A 16 5.76 1.68 16.65
CA ILE A 16 6.61 1.76 15.46
C ILE A 16 6.31 3.07 14.73
N GLU A 17 7.33 3.64 14.09
CA GLU A 17 7.13 4.75 13.16
C GLU A 17 6.51 4.22 11.87
N VAL A 18 5.40 4.82 11.44
CA VAL A 18 4.64 4.38 10.26
C VAL A 18 4.67 5.45 9.19
N ALA A 19 4.48 5.03 7.94
CA ALA A 19 4.45 5.97 6.82
C ALA A 19 3.24 6.92 6.95
N ASP A 20 3.44 8.18 6.57
CA ASP A 20 2.33 9.08 6.24
C ASP A 20 1.75 8.75 4.86
N ASP A 21 0.51 9.18 4.61
CA ASP A 21 -0.25 8.84 3.40
C ASP A 21 0.47 9.15 2.07
N ARG A 22 1.03 10.37 1.96
CA ARG A 22 1.48 10.93 0.67
C ARG A 22 2.96 10.62 0.39
N GLU A 23 3.80 10.75 1.39
CA GLU A 23 5.24 10.49 1.30
C GLU A 23 5.71 9.72 2.53
N ASP A 24 6.53 8.70 2.29
CA ASP A 24 7.17 7.92 3.34
C ASP A 24 8.55 8.51 3.64
N ASN A 25 8.55 9.53 4.49
CA ASN A 25 9.72 10.31 4.93
C ASN A 25 10.57 9.60 6.00
N ARG A 26 10.19 8.37 6.37
CA ARG A 26 10.99 7.55 7.27
C ARG A 26 12.34 7.21 6.65
N SER A 27 13.35 7.14 7.50
CA SER A 27 14.66 6.59 7.18
C SER A 27 14.57 5.13 6.75
N GLU A 28 15.62 4.64 6.08
CA GLU A 28 15.71 3.22 5.72
C GLU A 28 15.71 2.32 6.96
N ALA A 29 16.36 2.76 8.05
CA ALA A 29 16.38 2.03 9.31
C ALA A 29 14.99 1.86 9.94
N GLU A 30 14.15 2.90 9.89
CA GLU A 30 12.76 2.82 10.38
C GLU A 30 11.89 1.90 9.51
N LYS A 31 12.13 1.89 8.20
CA LYS A 31 11.44 0.97 7.27
C LYS A 31 11.84 -0.47 7.51
N GLU A 32 13.13 -0.74 7.71
CA GLU A 32 13.64 -2.07 8.05
C GLU A 32 13.12 -2.53 9.42
N ALA A 33 13.06 -1.64 10.41
CA ALA A 33 12.47 -1.93 11.71
C ALA A 33 10.98 -2.29 11.61
N GLU A 34 10.19 -1.60 10.77
CA GLU A 34 8.79 -1.98 10.49
C GLU A 34 8.72 -3.39 9.87
N GLU A 35 9.59 -3.71 8.90
CA GLU A 35 9.61 -5.02 8.25
C GLU A 35 9.95 -6.16 9.22
N ASP A 36 10.95 -5.96 10.08
CA ASP A 36 11.35 -6.95 11.07
C ASP A 36 10.27 -7.14 12.14
N TYR A 37 9.63 -6.05 12.56
CA TYR A 37 8.46 -6.10 13.43
C TYR A 37 7.33 -6.93 12.78
N GLN A 38 7.01 -6.67 11.52
CA GLN A 38 5.98 -7.41 10.80
C GLN A 38 6.30 -8.91 10.73
N LYS A 39 7.56 -9.28 10.42
CA LYS A 39 7.99 -10.69 10.42
C LYS A 39 7.79 -11.34 11.80
N GLN A 40 8.08 -10.62 12.88
CA GLN A 40 7.86 -11.09 14.24
C GLN A 40 6.38 -11.30 14.54
N VAL A 41 5.52 -10.33 14.19
CA VAL A 41 4.07 -10.40 14.41
C VAL A 41 3.45 -11.60 13.70
N VAL A 42 3.77 -11.78 12.41
CA VAL A 42 3.28 -12.91 11.60
C VAL A 42 3.70 -14.25 12.20
N ARG A 43 4.97 -14.37 12.63
CA ARG A 43 5.49 -15.59 13.29
C ARG A 43 4.76 -15.90 14.59
N GLN A 44 4.50 -14.89 15.41
CA GLN A 44 3.86 -15.08 16.72
C GLN A 44 2.35 -15.30 16.60
N ARG A 45 1.70 -14.73 15.59
CA ARG A 45 0.24 -14.70 15.45
C ARG A 45 -0.20 -15.12 14.06
N LYS A 46 -0.42 -16.42 13.92
CA LYS A 46 -1.01 -17.01 12.71
C LYS A 46 -2.36 -16.34 12.41
N GLY A 47 -2.55 -15.91 11.16
CA GLY A 47 -3.74 -15.20 10.71
C GLY A 47 -3.64 -13.68 10.72
N THR A 48 -2.46 -13.11 10.96
CA THR A 48 -2.18 -11.71 10.61
C THR A 48 -1.79 -11.64 9.13
N ASP A 49 -2.31 -10.67 8.40
CA ASP A 49 -1.93 -10.44 7.01
C ASP A 49 -0.44 -10.13 6.88
N GLU A 50 0.27 -10.92 6.07
CA GLU A 50 1.74 -10.83 5.99
C GLU A 50 2.20 -9.62 5.18
N GLU A 51 1.44 -9.23 4.16
CA GLU A 51 1.76 -8.16 3.21
C GLU A 51 1.14 -6.81 3.59
N ALA A 52 0.18 -6.79 4.51
CA ALA A 52 -0.42 -5.55 5.01
C ALA A 52 0.60 -4.71 5.80
N ARG A 53 0.48 -3.39 5.72
CA ARG A 53 1.34 -2.45 6.46
C ARG A 53 0.51 -1.35 7.10
N TRP A 54 1.11 -0.68 8.09
CA TRP A 54 0.48 0.46 8.73
C TRP A 54 0.73 1.74 7.94
N VAL A 55 -0.29 2.59 7.83
CA VAL A 55 -0.17 3.95 7.32
C VAL A 55 -0.97 4.91 8.20
N TYR A 56 -0.43 6.10 8.44
CA TYR A 56 -1.16 7.19 9.07
C TYR A 56 -1.82 8.06 8.00
N LYS A 57 -3.15 8.07 8.00
CA LYS A 57 -3.96 8.81 7.02
C LYS A 57 -5.19 9.38 7.70
N GLN A 58 -5.58 10.61 7.33
CA GLN A 58 -6.80 11.25 7.86
C GLN A 58 -6.87 11.22 9.41
N LYS A 59 -5.73 11.45 10.07
CA LYS A 59 -5.57 11.42 11.53
C LYS A 59 -5.87 10.06 12.18
N ARG A 60 -5.79 8.96 11.44
CA ARG A 60 -6.06 7.60 11.89
C ARG A 60 -5.01 6.63 11.37
N TYR A 61 -4.77 5.57 12.14
CA TYR A 61 -3.92 4.46 11.73
C TYR A 61 -4.74 3.43 10.98
N HIS A 62 -4.27 3.05 9.81
CA HIS A 62 -4.86 2.06 8.93
C HIS A 62 -3.89 0.92 8.72
N TYR A 63 -4.38 -0.32 8.79
CA TYR A 63 -3.58 -1.51 8.53
C TYR A 63 -4.21 -2.26 7.38
N GLY A 64 -3.48 -2.37 6.27
CA GLY A 64 -4.01 -3.04 5.09
C GLY A 64 -3.28 -2.69 3.81
N TYR A 65 -4.07 -2.41 2.77
CA TYR A 65 -3.61 -2.37 1.40
C TYR A 65 -4.13 -1.13 0.66
N LYS A 66 -3.41 -0.75 -0.40
CA LYS A 66 -3.84 0.22 -1.41
C LYS A 66 -4.16 -0.50 -2.72
N LYS A 67 -5.32 -0.19 -3.30
CA LYS A 67 -5.74 -0.64 -4.63
C LYS A 67 -5.57 0.47 -5.65
N HIS A 68 -4.88 0.17 -6.74
CA HIS A 68 -4.67 1.07 -7.86
C HIS A 68 -5.40 0.51 -9.07
N CYS A 69 -6.33 1.28 -9.62
CA CYS A 69 -7.16 0.86 -10.74
C CYS A 69 -6.82 1.70 -11.97
N LEU A 70 -6.50 1.02 -13.08
CA LEU A 70 -6.41 1.61 -14.40
C LEU A 70 -7.77 1.43 -15.09
N THR A 71 -8.40 2.53 -15.47
CA THR A 71 -9.67 2.54 -16.18
C THR A 71 -9.55 3.25 -17.52
N ASN A 72 -10.35 2.86 -18.50
CA ASN A 72 -10.52 3.64 -19.72
C ASN A 72 -11.53 4.78 -19.52
N VAL A 73 -11.75 5.60 -20.56
CA VAL A 73 -12.67 6.74 -20.53
C VAL A 73 -14.14 6.38 -20.28
N GLN A 74 -14.52 5.12 -20.53
CA GLN A 74 -15.87 4.60 -20.26
C GLN A 74 -16.01 4.08 -18.82
N GLY A 75 -14.95 4.14 -18.01
CA GLY A 75 -14.93 3.60 -16.64
C GLY A 75 -14.67 2.10 -16.56
N ILE A 76 -14.32 1.44 -17.67
CA ILE A 76 -14.01 0.00 -17.67
C ILE A 76 -12.61 -0.21 -17.08
N VAL A 77 -12.53 -1.02 -16.02
CA VAL A 77 -11.27 -1.41 -15.38
C VAL A 77 -10.46 -2.30 -16.31
N GLN A 78 -9.30 -1.81 -16.72
CA GLN A 78 -8.33 -2.53 -17.55
C GLN A 78 -7.36 -3.35 -16.70
N LYS A 79 -6.98 -2.82 -15.54
CA LYS A 79 -6.03 -3.48 -14.63
C LYS A 79 -6.20 -2.98 -13.20
N VAL A 80 -5.92 -3.86 -12.25
CA VAL A 80 -5.83 -3.54 -10.83
C VAL A 80 -4.52 -4.08 -10.29
N ILE A 81 -3.81 -3.28 -9.49
CA ILE A 81 -2.71 -3.76 -8.65
C ILE A 81 -3.00 -3.44 -7.19
N THR A 82 -2.58 -4.34 -6.31
CA THR A 82 -2.69 -4.18 -4.86
C THR A 82 -1.29 -4.07 -4.28
N THR A 83 -1.12 -3.14 -3.35
CA THR A 83 0.15 -2.88 -2.67
C THR A 83 -0.10 -2.70 -1.18
N ALA A 84 0.93 -2.84 -0.34
CA ALA A 84 0.82 -2.53 1.08
C ALA A 84 0.42 -1.06 1.29
N ALA A 85 -0.31 -0.76 2.38
CA ALA A 85 -0.85 0.58 2.60
C ALA A 85 0.20 1.69 2.74
N ASN A 86 1.42 1.36 3.20
CA ASN A 86 2.52 2.31 3.35
C ASN A 86 3.24 2.65 2.02
N ARG A 87 2.83 2.04 0.89
CA ARG A 87 3.42 2.32 -0.43
C ARG A 87 2.92 3.65 -0.98
N SER A 88 3.84 4.42 -1.56
CA SER A 88 3.51 5.69 -2.22
C SER A 88 2.89 5.46 -3.60
N ASP A 89 1.74 6.07 -3.85
CA ASP A 89 0.97 5.92 -5.09
C ASP A 89 1.78 6.32 -6.32
N THR A 90 2.63 7.34 -6.22
CA THR A 90 3.47 7.82 -7.33
C THR A 90 4.44 6.75 -7.83
N LYS A 91 4.93 5.89 -6.94
CA LYS A 91 5.86 4.80 -7.30
C LYS A 91 5.16 3.65 -8.02
N GLU A 92 3.83 3.55 -7.87
CA GLU A 92 3.03 2.44 -8.40
C GLU A 92 2.39 2.76 -9.75
N PHE A 93 2.56 4.00 -10.27
CA PHE A 93 2.05 4.41 -11.58
C PHE A 93 2.65 3.61 -12.74
N ILE A 94 3.99 3.51 -12.83
CA ILE A 94 4.67 2.74 -13.88
C ILE A 94 4.33 1.23 -13.79
N PRO A 95 4.39 0.58 -12.61
CA PRO A 95 3.90 -0.78 -12.43
C PRO A 95 2.44 -1.00 -12.89
N LEU A 96 1.56 -0.04 -12.63
CA LEU A 96 0.16 -0.11 -13.05
C LEU A 96 0.04 -0.13 -14.58
N LEU A 97 0.76 0.73 -15.29
CA LEU A 97 0.71 0.80 -16.77
C LEU A 97 1.40 -0.38 -17.47
N ARG A 98 2.34 -1.05 -16.80
CA ARG A 98 3.10 -2.16 -17.40
C ARG A 98 2.18 -3.27 -17.93
N GLY A 99 2.33 -3.61 -19.20
CA GLY A 99 1.54 -4.66 -19.85
C GLY A 99 0.11 -4.24 -20.22
N ALA A 100 -0.29 -3.00 -19.94
CA ALA A 100 -1.51 -2.43 -20.50
C ALA A 100 -1.25 -2.07 -21.97
N ASN A 101 -2.20 -2.37 -22.85
CA ASN A 101 -2.10 -2.04 -24.27
C ASN A 101 -2.45 -0.56 -24.50
N ILE A 102 -1.56 0.33 -24.06
CA ILE A 102 -1.72 1.78 -24.15
C ILE A 102 -0.77 2.30 -25.23
N PRO A 103 -1.28 2.88 -26.34
CA PRO A 103 -0.43 3.47 -27.36
C PRO A 103 0.47 4.57 -26.80
N GLN A 104 1.70 4.66 -27.31
CA GLN A 104 2.61 5.74 -26.95
C GLN A 104 1.98 7.11 -27.27
N GLY A 105 2.13 8.08 -26.36
CA GLY A 105 1.52 9.40 -26.48
C GLY A 105 0.08 9.50 -25.99
N THR A 106 -0.52 8.40 -25.50
CA THR A 106 -1.83 8.45 -24.84
C THR A 106 -1.75 9.29 -23.56
N ALA A 107 -2.63 10.28 -23.42
CA ALA A 107 -2.75 11.05 -22.19
C ALA A 107 -3.31 10.19 -21.06
N VAL A 108 -2.64 10.22 -19.91
CA VAL A 108 -3.07 9.54 -18.68
C VAL A 108 -3.41 10.59 -17.62
N LEU A 109 -4.57 10.42 -16.98
CA LEU A 109 -5.01 11.24 -15.86
C LEU A 109 -4.74 10.47 -14.57
N ALA A 110 -4.08 11.11 -13.61
CA ALA A 110 -3.67 10.52 -12.33
C ALA A 110 -3.98 11.48 -11.16
#